data_AF-A0A3A8ZBH3-F1
#
_entry.id   AF-A0A3A8ZBH3-F1
#
_cell.length_a   1.000
_cell.length_b   1.000
_cell.length_c   1.000
_cell.angle_alpha   90.00
_cell.angle_beta   90.00
_cell.angle_gamma   90.00
#
_symmetry.space_group_name_H-M   'P 1'
#
loop_
_entity.id
_entity.type
_entity.pdbx_description
1 polymer ?
#
loop_
_entity_poly.entity_id
_entity_poly.type
_entity_poly.pdbx_seq_one_letter_code
_entity_poly.pdbx_strand_id
1 'polypeptide(L)'
;MTKQDKENLQNKKFTDSLLISCLAACEPVISKNAYLEKKWANCGQSYNGCYKYERLEWMKHREKLRSLLLPVYSMKMIIQMTKGCKDKATQKEVLEVINLLENNDYELV
;
A
#
# COMPACT_ATOMS: atom_id res chain seq x y z
N MET A 1 -5.69 -5.89 8.82
CA MET A 1 -4.73 -5.35 9.79
C MET A 1 -5.19 -5.83 11.14
N THR A 2 -4.28 -6.30 12.01
CA THR A 2 -4.69 -6.82 13.32
C THR A 2 -5.21 -5.69 14.22
N LYS A 3 -5.85 -6.03 15.35
CA LYS A 3 -6.25 -5.03 16.35
C LYS A 3 -5.03 -4.29 16.90
N GLN A 4 -3.95 -5.01 17.18
CA GLN A 4 -2.70 -4.43 17.67
C GLN A 4 -2.10 -3.45 16.66
N ASP A 5 -2.08 -3.80 15.38
CA ASP A 5 -1.59 -2.89 14.33
C ASP A 5 -2.43 -1.61 14.24
N LYS A 6 -3.74 -1.67 14.46
CA LYS A 6 -4.61 -0.48 14.52
C LYS A 6 -4.28 0.41 15.73
N GLU A 7 -4.04 -0.19 16.89
CA GLU A 7 -3.60 0.54 18.09
C GLU A 7 -2.22 1.17 17.86
N ASN A 8 -1.31 0.46 17.19
CA ASN A 8 0.00 1.00 16.81
C ASN A 8 -0.14 2.19 15.85
N LEU A 9 -1.01 2.08 14.83
CA LEU A 9 -1.28 3.18 13.90
C LEU A 9 -1.79 4.43 14.61
N GLN A 10 -2.72 4.27 15.56
CA GLN A 10 -3.23 5.39 16.37
C GLN A 10 -2.13 6.06 17.20
N ASN A 11 -1.17 5.27 17.67
CA ASN A 11 0.02 5.76 18.38
C ASN A 11 1.16 6.19 17.44
N LYS A 12 0.92 6.22 16.12
CA LYS A 12 1.89 6.56 15.07
C LYS A 12 3.14 5.67 15.07
N LYS A 13 2.98 4.43 15.55
CA LYS A 13 4.02 3.42 15.60
C LYS A 13 3.89 2.50 14.40
N PHE A 14 4.92 2.45 13.57
CA PHE A 14 4.97 1.63 12.37
C PHE A 14 5.76 0.37 12.68
N THR A 15 5.04 -0.74 12.77
CA THR A 15 5.62 -2.09 12.88
C THR A 15 5.69 -2.75 11.50
N ASP A 16 6.57 -3.74 11.36
CA ASP A 16 6.68 -4.52 10.14
C ASP A 16 5.35 -5.17 9.72
N SER A 17 4.59 -5.69 10.69
CA SER A 17 3.26 -6.28 10.45
C SER A 17 2.27 -5.30 9.86
N LEU A 18 2.24 -4.06 10.37
CA LEU A 18 1.41 -2.97 9.88
C LEU A 18 1.80 -2.61 8.45
N LEU A 19 3.09 -2.40 8.19
CA LEU A 19 3.60 -2.05 6.85
C LEU A 19 3.31 -3.16 5.83
N ILE A 20 3.47 -4.43 6.19
CA ILE A 20 3.11 -5.58 5.35
C ILE A 20 1.61 -5.64 5.08
N SER A 21 0.78 -5.36 6.08
CA SER A 21 -0.68 -5.26 5.94
C SER A 21 -1.09 -4.15 4.96
N CYS A 22 -0.42 -2.99 5.00
CA CYS A 22 -0.61 -1.89 4.04
C CYS A 22 -0.17 -2.27 2.63
N LEU A 23 0.98 -2.93 2.47
CA LEU A 23 1.45 -3.44 1.18
C LEU A 23 0.44 -4.43 0.57
N ALA A 24 -0.11 -5.32 1.39
CA ALA A 24 -1.09 -6.31 0.93
C ALA A 24 -2.41 -5.68 0.47
N ALA A 25 -2.75 -4.50 1.01
CA ALA A 25 -3.90 -3.71 0.60
C ALA A 25 -3.68 -2.95 -0.72
N CYS A 26 -2.43 -2.56 -1.03
CA CYS A 26 -2.09 -1.87 -2.28
C CYS A 26 -2.25 -2.77 -3.52
N GLU A 27 -1.83 -4.04 -3.43
CA GLU A 27 -1.78 -4.96 -4.57
C GLU A 27 -3.12 -5.15 -5.32
N PRO A 28 -4.29 -5.37 -4.67
CA PRO A 28 -5.56 -5.48 -5.38
C PRO A 28 -5.98 -4.18 -6.06
N VAL A 29 -5.66 -3.01 -5.49
CA VAL A 29 -5.99 -1.70 -6.09
C VAL A 29 -5.19 -1.49 -7.37
N ILE A 30 -3.88 -1.73 -7.31
CA ILE A 30 -2.97 -1.64 -8.46
C ILE A 30 -3.43 -2.61 -9.55
N SER A 31 -3.70 -3.87 -9.19
CA SER A 31 -4.09 -4.92 -10.14
C SER A 31 -5.43 -4.61 -10.81
N LYS A 32 -6.44 -4.15 -10.03
CA LYS A 32 -7.75 -3.77 -10.56
C LYS A 32 -7.64 -2.60 -11.53
N ASN A 33 -6.91 -1.55 -11.16
CA ASN A 33 -6.74 -0.38 -12.02
C ASN A 33 -5.91 -0.70 -13.28
N ALA A 34 -4.89 -1.56 -13.20
CA ALA A 34 -4.16 -2.04 -14.37
C ALA A 34 -5.07 -2.79 -15.35
N TYR A 35 -5.96 -3.66 -14.83
CA TYR A 35 -6.94 -4.36 -15.65
C TYR A 35 -7.93 -3.39 -16.32
N LEU A 36 -8.48 -2.45 -15.55
CA LEU A 36 -9.45 -1.46 -16.08
C LEU A 36 -8.80 -0.53 -17.11
N GLU A 37 -7.56 -0.07 -16.88
CA GLU A 37 -6.77 0.69 -17.85
C GLU A 37 -6.67 -0.06 -19.18
N LYS A 38 -6.26 -1.34 -19.14
CA LYS A 38 -6.16 -2.18 -20.35
C LYS A 38 -7.52 -2.43 -20.99
N LYS A 39 -8.56 -2.70 -20.20
CA LYS A 39 -9.91 -3.02 -20.69
C LYS A 39 -10.52 -1.86 -21.46
N TRP A 40 -10.33 -0.63 -20.97
CA TRP A 40 -10.99 0.57 -21.51
C TRP A 40 -10.09 1.42 -22.43
N ALA A 41 -8.83 1.00 -22.65
CA ALA A 41 -7.87 1.71 -23.49
C ALA A 41 -8.38 2.02 -24.92
N ASN A 42 -9.19 1.13 -25.49
CA ASN A 42 -9.66 1.23 -26.88
C ASN A 42 -11.08 1.80 -27.01
N CYS A 43 -11.77 2.07 -25.91
CA CYS A 43 -13.20 2.37 -25.95
C CYS A 43 -13.51 3.87 -25.94
N GLY A 44 -12.50 4.76 -25.90
CA GLY A 44 -12.69 6.21 -25.66
C GLY A 44 -13.28 6.55 -24.28
N GLN A 45 -13.80 5.54 -23.57
CA GLN A 45 -14.39 5.56 -22.23
C GLN A 45 -13.39 5.20 -21.13
N SER A 46 -12.07 5.20 -21.41
CA SER A 46 -11.13 5.33 -20.30
C SER A 46 -11.55 6.63 -19.61
N TYR A 47 -12.09 6.54 -18.40
CA TYR A 47 -12.64 7.68 -17.67
C TYR A 47 -11.49 8.66 -17.44
N ASN A 48 -11.23 9.54 -18.41
CA ASN A 48 -10.19 10.54 -18.47
C ASN A 48 -8.79 10.12 -17.92
N GLY A 49 -8.36 8.87 -18.14
CA GLY A 49 -7.08 8.37 -17.61
C GLY A 49 -7.05 8.08 -16.10
N CYS A 50 -8.20 8.05 -15.41
CA CYS A 50 -8.29 7.85 -13.96
C CYS A 50 -7.67 6.52 -13.50
N TYR A 51 -7.87 5.43 -14.25
CA TYR A 51 -7.31 4.13 -13.89
C TYR A 51 -5.78 4.12 -13.94
N LYS A 52 -5.19 4.83 -14.90
CA LYS A 52 -3.74 5.00 -14.99
C LYS A 52 -3.23 5.85 -13.83
N TYR A 53 -3.90 6.97 -13.54
CA TYR A 53 -3.57 7.86 -12.43
C TYR A 53 -3.59 7.10 -11.10
N GLU A 54 -4.71 6.45 -10.77
CA GLU A 54 -4.87 5.64 -9.56
C GLU A 54 -3.82 4.53 -9.48
N ARG A 55 -3.57 3.79 -10.57
CA ARG A 55 -2.54 2.76 -10.57
C ARG A 55 -1.16 3.33 -10.22
N LEU A 56 -0.78 4.45 -10.83
CA LEU A 56 0.52 5.08 -10.61
C LEU A 56 0.63 5.65 -9.19
N GLU A 57 -0.43 6.25 -8.67
CA GLU A 57 -0.48 6.78 -7.31
C GLU A 57 -0.31 5.65 -6.27
N TRP A 58 -1.07 4.57 -6.41
CA TRP A 58 -0.94 3.42 -5.51
C TRP A 58 0.39 2.67 -5.66
N MET A 59 1.00 2.68 -6.85
CA MET A 59 2.38 2.19 -7.02
C MET A 59 3.39 3.04 -6.25
N LYS A 60 3.24 4.37 -6.21
CA LYS A 60 4.08 5.25 -5.39
C LYS A 60 3.90 4.97 -3.89
N HIS A 61 2.67 4.81 -3.41
CA HIS A 61 2.42 4.43 -2.01
C HIS A 61 3.13 3.11 -1.66
N ARG A 62 3.01 2.10 -2.53
CA ARG A 62 3.70 0.82 -2.36
C ARG A 62 5.22 0.96 -2.30
N GLU A 63 5.81 1.81 -3.14
CA GLU A 63 7.25 2.07 -3.12
C GLU A 63 7.70 2.74 -1.82
N LYS A 64 6.96 3.74 -1.32
CA LYS A 64 7.22 4.38 -0.02
C LYS A 64 7.18 3.36 1.12
N LEU A 65 6.15 2.53 1.18
CA LEU A 65 6.03 1.48 2.20
C LEU A 65 7.15 0.45 2.12
N ARG A 66 7.55 0.02 0.91
CA ARG A 66 8.69 -0.90 0.73
C ARG A 66 9.99 -0.28 1.22
N SER A 67 10.18 1.01 1.00
CA SER A 67 11.40 1.72 1.38
C SER A 67 11.69 1.64 2.89
N LEU A 68 10.65 1.59 3.73
CA LEU A 68 10.77 1.44 5.18
C LEU A 68 11.23 0.03 5.60
N LEU A 69 10.90 -1.00 4.81
CA LEU A 69 11.23 -2.40 5.12
C LEU A 69 12.56 -2.86 4.51
N LEU A 70 13.03 -2.21 3.44
CA LEU A 70 14.26 -2.57 2.73
C LEU A 70 15.55 -2.55 3.57
N PRO A 71 15.70 -1.74 4.64
CA PRO A 71 16.86 -1.82 5.52
C PRO A 71 17.00 -3.15 6.27
N VAL A 72 15.88 -3.86 6.48
CA VAL A 72 15.83 -5.09 7.29
C VAL A 72 15.58 -6.32 6.42
N TYR A 73 14.77 -6.18 5.37
CA TYR A 73 14.31 -7.30 4.55
C TYR A 73 14.69 -7.15 3.08
N SER A 74 15.08 -8.27 2.47
CA SER A 74 15.19 -8.32 1.01
C SER A 74 13.84 -8.09 0.33
N MET A 75 13.85 -7.50 -0.87
CA MET A 75 12.62 -7.34 -1.67
C MET A 75 11.86 -8.66 -1.87
N LYS A 76 12.59 -9.79 -2.02
CA LYS A 76 12.00 -11.13 -2.14
C LYS A 76 11.20 -11.51 -0.89
N MET A 77 11.76 -11.27 0.30
CA MET A 77 11.07 -11.53 1.57
C MET A 77 9.85 -10.63 1.74
N ILE A 78 9.96 -9.34 1.43
CA ILE A 78 8.83 -8.40 1.47
C ILE A 78 7.68 -8.93 0.60
N ILE A 79 7.98 -9.32 -0.65
CA ILE A 79 6.96 -9.88 -1.57
C ILE A 79 6.32 -11.15 -1.01
N GLN A 80 7.10 -12.05 -0.40
CA GLN A 80 6.57 -13.28 0.21
C GLN A 80 5.64 -12.97 1.38
N MET A 81 6.05 -12.08 2.30
CA MET A 81 5.24 -11.65 3.44
C MET A 81 3.96 -10.94 3.00
N THR A 82 4.05 -10.03 2.03
CA THR A 82 2.88 -9.34 1.46
C THR A 82 1.89 -10.32 0.85
N LYS A 83 2.34 -11.35 0.12
CA LYS A 83 1.47 -12.38 -0.46
C LYS A 83 0.80 -13.26 0.60
N GLY A 84 1.51 -13.56 1.68
CA GLY A 84 1.00 -14.38 2.79
C GLY A 84 0.08 -13.63 3.76
N CYS A 85 0.03 -12.30 3.69
CA CYS A 85 -0.76 -11.48 4.61
C CYS A 85 -2.27 -11.64 4.39
N LYS A 86 -2.96 -12.16 5.41
CA LYS A 86 -4.42 -12.32 5.43
C LYS A 86 -5.12 -11.07 5.98
N ASP A 87 -4.54 -10.48 7.02
CA ASP A 87 -5.06 -9.30 7.69
C ASP A 87 -4.64 -8.02 6.95
N LYS A 88 -5.27 -7.74 5.81
CA LYS A 88 -4.96 -6.55 5.00
C LYS A 88 -5.47 -5.27 5.64
N ALA A 89 -4.77 -4.16 5.44
CA ALA A 89 -5.28 -2.84 5.77
C ALA A 89 -6.44 -2.47 4.84
N THR A 90 -7.25 -1.51 5.27
CA THR A 90 -8.18 -0.80 4.40
C THR A 90 -7.44 0.27 3.61
N GLN A 91 -8.01 0.73 2.50
CA GLN A 91 -7.41 1.82 1.72
C GLN A 91 -7.24 3.11 2.55
N LYS A 92 -8.21 3.41 3.41
CA LYS A 92 -8.16 4.56 4.32
C LYS A 92 -6.96 4.48 5.28
N GLU A 93 -6.73 3.31 5.88
CA GLU A 93 -5.59 3.09 6.77
C GLU A 93 -4.25 3.21 6.01
N VAL A 94 -4.18 2.74 4.75
CA VAL A 94 -2.98 2.96 3.91
C VAL A 94 -2.72 4.45 3.70
N LEU A 95 -3.74 5.22 3.34
CA LEU A 95 -3.60 6.66 3.12
C LEU A 95 -3.22 7.41 4.40
N GLU A 96 -3.73 6.99 5.55
CA GLU A 96 -3.32 7.50 6.86
C GLU A 96 -1.83 7.25 7.14
N VAL A 97 -1.36 6.02 6.92
CA VAL A 97 0.07 5.66 7.02
C VAL A 97 0.93 6.51 6.09
N ILE A 98 0.51 6.68 4.83
CA ILE A 98 1.24 7.50 3.86
C ILE A 98 1.29 8.96 4.30
N ASN A 99 0.19 9.51 4.82
CA ASN A 99 0.14 10.89 5.31
C ASN A 99 1.10 11.08 6.50
N LEU A 100 1.10 10.16 7.47
CA LEU A 100 2.04 10.21 8.60
C LEU A 100 3.50 10.09 8.11
N LEU A 101 3.77 9.21 7.14
CA LEU A 101 5.09 9.05 6.52
C LEU A 101 5.56 10.34 5.83
N GLU A 102 4.70 10.97 5.04
CA GLU A 102 5.01 12.21 4.31
C GLU A 102 5.27 13.40 5.24
N ASN A 103 4.60 13.44 6.39
CA ASN A 103 4.84 14.44 7.43
C ASN A 103 5.97 14.06 8.39
N ASN A 104 6.61 12.91 8.19
CA ASN A 104 7.62 12.35 9.09
C ASN A 104 7.15 12.27 10.56
N ASP A 105 5.86 11.98 10.74
CA ASP A 105 5.15 11.94 12.03
C ASP A 105 4.85 10.48 12.40
N TYR A 106 5.91 9.69 12.54
CA TYR A 106 5.83 8.29 12.92
C TYR A 106 7.10 7.81 13.61
N GLU A 107 6.99 6.73 14.36
CA GLU A 107 8.11 6.00 14.98
C GLU A 107 8.15 4.59 14.38
N LEU A 108 9.31 4.15 13.90
CA LEU A 108 9.51 2.74 13.53
C LEU A 108 9.79 1.93 14.79
N VAL A 109 9.05 0.84 14.97
CA VAL A 109 9.09 -0.01 16.18
C VAL A 109 9.21 -1.48 15.81
#